data_AF-A0A356E3Y5-F1
#
_entry.id   AF-A0A356E3Y5-F1
#
_cell.length_a   1.000
_cell.length_b   1.000
_cell.length_c   1.000
_cell.angle_alpha   90.00
_cell.angle_beta   90.00
_cell.angle_gamma   90.00
#
_symmetry.space_group_name_H-M   'P 1'
#
loop_
_entity.id
_entity.type
_entity.pdbx_description
1 polymer ?
#
loop_
_entity_poly.entity_id
_entity_poly.type
_entity_poly.pdbx_seq_one_letter_code
_entity_poly.pdbx_strand_id
1 'polypeptide(L)'
;EAEPHCFSVLLPKRKKSEALIEERFIIPDGRLCNSYRFTAPGEAKLAEAVHRYHATVKLYEKIGRRPNRFVVRLDGHPSDMS
;
A
#
# COMPACT_ATOMS: atom_id res chain seq x y z
N GLU A 1 14.73 5.82 -21.15
CA GLU A 1 13.42 5.24 -20.77
C GLU A 1 12.72 6.15 -19.76
N ALA A 2 11.39 6.22 -19.77
CA ALA A 2 10.65 6.90 -18.71
C ALA A 2 10.64 5.99 -17.47
N GLU A 3 10.92 6.54 -16.28
CA GLU A 3 10.90 5.77 -15.03
C GLU A 3 9.56 5.01 -14.89
N PRO A 4 9.59 3.74 -14.48
CA PRO A 4 8.36 2.97 -14.27
C PRO A 4 7.51 3.65 -13.19
N HIS A 5 6.21 3.79 -13.48
CA HIS A 5 5.24 4.32 -12.53
C HIS A 5 5.34 3.58 -11.19
N CYS A 6 5.70 4.30 -10.12
CA CYS A 6 5.94 3.69 -8.83
C CYS A 6 4.64 3.62 -8.00
N PHE A 7 4.22 2.39 -7.69
CA PHE A 7 3.21 2.08 -6.68
C PHE A 7 3.91 1.90 -5.33
N SER A 8 3.57 2.72 -4.35
CA SER A 8 4.11 2.62 -2.99
C SER A 8 2.99 2.48 -1.98
N VAL A 9 3.19 1.59 -1.02
CA VAL A 9 2.28 1.41 0.10
C VAL A 9 2.98 1.87 1.37
N LEU A 10 2.36 2.80 2.08
CA LEU A 10 2.81 3.25 3.39
C LEU A 10 2.06 2.47 4.46
N LEU A 11 2.83 1.74 5.26
CA LEU A 11 2.31 0.98 6.39
C LEU A 11 2.25 1.88 7.63
N PRO A 12 1.25 1.69 8.50
CA PRO A 12 1.19 2.39 9.78
C PRO A 12 2.50 2.23 10.54
N LYS A 13 3.07 3.35 10.96
CA LYS A 13 4.23 3.36 11.85
C LYS A 13 3.78 3.15 13.29
N ARG A 14 3.19 1.97 13.59
CA ARG A 14 2.79 1.60 14.95
C ARG A 14 3.94 0.89 15.66
N LYS A 15 4.21 1.25 16.93
CA LYS A 15 5.16 0.49 17.73
C LYS A 15 4.58 -0.90 18.00
N LYS A 16 5.45 -1.92 18.07
CA LYS A 16 5.04 -3.30 18.39
C LYS A 16 4.28 -3.41 19.73
N SER A 17 4.47 -2.46 20.65
CA SER A 17 3.77 -2.40 21.95
C SER A 17 2.36 -1.81 21.88
N GLU A 18 2.00 -1.14 20.78
CA GLU A 18 0.77 -0.32 20.66
C GLU A 18 -0.29 -0.97 19.75
N ALA A 19 0.01 -2.13 19.15
CA ALA A 19 -0.90 -2.81 18.23
C ALA A 19 -0.98 -4.30 18.53
N LEU A 20 -2.20 -4.80 18.76
CA LEU A 20 -2.52 -6.22 18.75
C LEU A 20 -2.05 -6.81 17.41
N ILE A 21 -1.59 -8.07 17.41
CA ILE A 21 -1.07 -8.72 16.20
C ILE A 21 -2.12 -8.72 15.07
N GLU A 22 -3.40 -8.84 15.44
CA GLU A 22 -4.56 -8.82 14.54
C GLU A 22 -4.77 -7.48 13.84
N GLU A 23 -4.29 -6.38 14.43
CA GLU A 23 -4.35 -5.04 13.85
C GLU A 23 -3.14 -4.72 12.95
N ARG A 24 -2.19 -5.65 12.82
CA ARG A 24 -1.00 -5.45 12.00
C ARG A 24 -1.28 -5.90 10.57
N PHE A 25 -0.94 -5.06 9.61
CA PHE A 25 -1.03 -5.42 8.18
C PHE A 25 0.13 -6.31 7.73
N ILE A 26 1.26 -6.28 8.44
CA ILE A 26 2.41 -7.15 8.18
C ILE A 26 2.91 -7.77 9.48
N ILE A 27 3.38 -9.02 9.40
CA ILE A 27 3.97 -9.77 10.51
C ILE A 27 5.25 -10.46 10.03
N PRO A 28 6.22 -10.75 10.93
CA PRO A 28 7.40 -11.53 10.56
C PRO A 28 7.00 -12.87 9.95
N ASP A 29 7.70 -13.27 8.89
CA ASP A 29 7.53 -14.61 8.33
C ASP A 29 8.39 -15.60 9.12
N GLY A 30 7.74 -16.53 9.83
CA GLY A 30 8.45 -17.57 10.60
C GLY A 30 9.21 -18.57 9.73
N ARG A 31 8.99 -18.59 8.41
CA ARG A 31 9.64 -19.51 7.47
C ARG A 31 10.91 -18.92 6.85
N LEU A 32 11.05 -17.60 6.83
CA LEU A 32 12.11 -16.89 6.12
C LEU A 32 12.79 -15.87 7.03
N CYS A 33 14.11 -15.94 7.13
CA CYS A 33 14.88 -14.97 7.92
C CYS A 33 14.70 -13.55 7.36
N ASN A 34 14.55 -12.57 8.24
CA ASN A 34 14.41 -11.13 7.91
C ASN A 34 13.26 -10.80 6.94
N SER A 35 12.27 -11.67 6.81
CA SER A 35 11.13 -11.49 5.92
C SER A 35 9.85 -11.15 6.69
N TYR A 36 8.94 -10.47 6.01
CA TYR A 36 7.62 -10.13 6.52
C TYR A 36 6.58 -10.59 5.51
N ARG A 37 5.41 -11.00 6.01
CA ARG A 37 4.24 -11.34 5.20
C ARG A 37 3.06 -10.46 5.58
N PHE A 38 2.16 -10.24 4.62
CA PHE A 38 0.89 -9.60 4.92
C PHE A 38 0.02 -10.52 5.76
N THR A 39 -0.79 -9.93 6.64
CA THR A 39 -1.92 -10.60 7.28
C THR A 39 -3.12 -10.57 6.33
N ALA A 40 -4.17 -11.37 6.56
CA ALA A 40 -5.37 -11.32 5.73
C ALA A 40 -6.00 -9.91 5.63
N PRO A 41 -6.12 -9.12 6.72
CA PRO A 41 -6.50 -7.71 6.62
C PRO A 41 -5.53 -6.86 5.79
N GLY A 42 -4.22 -7.14 5.88
CA GLY A 42 -3.19 -6.48 5.08
C GLY A 42 -3.31 -6.77 3.59
N GLU A 43 -3.56 -8.03 3.23
CA GLU A 43 -3.80 -8.45 1.85
C GLU A 43 -5.06 -7.81 1.28
N ALA A 44 -6.16 -7.77 2.05
CA ALA A 44 -7.39 -7.10 1.62
C ALA A 44 -7.17 -5.61 1.35
N LYS A 45 -6.44 -4.93 2.24
CA LYS A 45 -6.09 -3.51 2.07
C LYS A 45 -5.13 -3.26 0.91
N LEU A 46 -4.17 -4.15 0.69
CA LEU A 46 -3.27 -4.11 -0.46
C LEU A 46 -4.05 -4.29 -1.78
N ALA A 47 -4.97 -5.26 -1.83
CA ALA A 47 -5.81 -5.49 -3.00
C ALA A 47 -6.67 -4.24 -3.32
N GLU A 48 -7.27 -3.60 -2.31
CA GLU A 48 -8.00 -2.34 -2.47
C GLU A 48 -7.11 -1.21 -3.03
N ALA A 49 -5.88 -1.09 -2.55
CA ALA A 49 -4.92 -0.11 -3.04
C ALA A 49 -4.52 -0.35 -4.52
N VAL A 50 -4.29 -1.61 -4.90
CA VAL A 50 -3.98 -2.00 -6.28
C VAL A 50 -5.14 -1.70 -7.22
N HIS A 51 -6.38 -2.01 -6.81
CA HIS A 51 -7.57 -1.69 -7.62
C HIS A 51 -7.70 -0.17 -7.86
N ARG A 52 -7.49 0.65 -6.82
CA ARG A 52 -7.50 2.11 -6.94
C ARG A 52 -6.40 2.62 -7.87
N TYR A 53 -5.19 2.06 -7.77
CA TYR A 53 -4.09 2.40 -8.67
C TYR A 53 -4.46 2.16 -10.13
N HIS A 54 -4.98 0.98 -10.48
CA HIS A 54 -5.39 0.68 -11.84
C HIS A 54 -6.52 1.59 -12.34
N ALA A 55 -7.47 1.96 -11.48
CA ALA A 55 -8.51 2.92 -11.82
C ALA A 55 -7.93 4.31 -12.12
N THR A 56 -6.99 4.79 -11.31
CA THR A 56 -6.28 6.05 -11.52
C THR A 56 -5.46 6.03 -12.81
N VAL A 57 -4.73 4.96 -13.10
CA VAL A 57 -3.98 4.81 -14.35
C VAL A 57 -4.91 4.93 -15.56
N LYS A 58 -6.03 4.18 -15.57
CA LYS A 58 -7.04 4.26 -16.64
C LYS A 58 -7.62 5.66 -16.82
N LEU A 59 -7.83 6.41 -15.73
CA LEU A 59 -8.32 7.79 -15.80
C LEU A 59 -7.27 8.72 -16.42
N TYR A 60 -6.01 8.61 -16.01
CA TYR A 60 -4.91 9.44 -16.52
C TYR A 60 -4.66 9.19 -18.01
N GLU A 61 -4.72 7.92 -18.44
CA GLU A 61 -4.64 7.54 -19.85
C GLU A 61 -5.73 8.24 -20.69
N LYS A 62 -6.98 8.28 -20.20
CA LYS A 62 -8.11 8.94 -20.91
C LYS A 62 -7.91 10.43 -21.13
N ILE A 63 -7.14 11.11 -20.27
CA ILE A 63 -6.86 12.55 -20.38
C ILE A 63 -5.47 12.85 -20.96
N GLY A 64 -4.79 11.84 -21.54
CA GLY A 64 -3.47 12.00 -22.14
C GLY A 64 -2.37 12.38 -21.14
N ARG A 65 -2.55 12.04 -19.86
CA ARG A 65 -1.57 12.31 -18.79
C ARG A 65 -0.97 11.03 -18.26
N ARG A 66 0.16 11.17 -17.56
CA ARG A 66 0.84 10.08 -16.85
C ARG A 66 0.76 10.31 -15.34
N PRO A 67 0.43 9.29 -14.53
CA PRO A 67 0.50 9.42 -13.08
C PRO A 67 1.97 9.47 -12.64
N ASN A 68 2.34 10.48 -11.84
CA ASN A 68 3.72 10.66 -11.37
C ASN A 68 4.11 9.62 -10.31
N ARG A 69 3.30 9.45 -9.27
CA ARG A 69 3.52 8.47 -8.19
C ARG A 69 2.20 8.16 -7.51
N PHE A 70 1.93 6.88 -7.24
CA PHE A 70 0.74 6.48 -6.49
C PHE A 70 1.16 5.96 -5.12
N VAL A 71 0.76 6.67 -4.08
CA VAL A 71 1.08 6.34 -2.69
C VAL A 71 -0.22 6.11 -1.93
N VAL A 72 -0.37 4.95 -1.31
CA VAL A 72 -1.53 4.63 -0.46
C VAL A 72 -1.07 4.35 0.95
N ARG A 73 -1.67 5.02 1.93
CA ARG A 73 -1.52 4.65 3.34
C ARG A 73 -2.53 3.57 3.72
N LEU A 74 -2.06 2.47 4.29
CA LEU A 74 -2.97 1.41 4.79
C LEU A 74 -3.45 1.67 6.21
N ASP A 75 -2.90 2.68 6.90
CA ASP A 75 -3.19 3.00 8.29
C ASP A 75 -4.58 3.60 8.55
N GLY A 76 -5.43 3.67 7.53
CA GLY A 76 -6.79 4.21 7.62
C GLY A 76 -6.83 5.72 7.81
N HIS A 77 -5.67 6.38 7.89
CA HIS A 77 -5.62 7.83 7.85
C HIS A 77 -6.01 8.26 6.43
N PRO A 78 -6.89 9.26 6.26
CA PRO A 78 -7.03 9.89 4.96
C PRO A 78 -5.62 10.30 4.52
N SER A 79 -5.20 9.75 3.38
CA SER A 79 -4.00 10.26 2.72
C SER A 79 -4.44 11.62 2.23
N ASP A 80 -4.10 12.67 2.98
CA ASP A 80 -4.37 14.04 2.58
C ASP A 80 -3.89 14.19 1.14
N MET A 81 -4.83 14.50 0.25
CA MET A 81 -4.50 15.06 -1.04
C MET A 81 -3.94 16.45 -0.75
N SER A 82 -2.63 16.54 -0.53
CA SER A 82 -1.85 17.77 -0.52
C SER A 82 -1.01 17.82 -1.78
#